data_AF-A0A1B8WKD9-F1
#
_entry.id   AF-A0A1B8WKD9-F1
#
_cell.length_a   1.000
_cell.length_b   1.000
_cell.length_c   1.000
_cell.angle_alpha   90.00
_cell.angle_beta   90.00
_cell.angle_gamma   90.00
#
_symmetry.space_group_name_H-M   'P 1'
#
loop_
_entity.id
_entity.type
_entity.pdbx_description
1 polymer ?
#
loop_
_entity_poly.entity_id
_entity_poly.type
_entity_poly.pdbx_seq_one_letter_code
_entity_poly.pdbx_strand_id
1 'polypeptide(L)' 'MDKKSGSIHETQASKTDTGRNGSFDPLFEDAQRIEGGGPPQKVIWHTLPKGIRVIGYFFAAIVVAMVVFALSTNFF' A
#
# COMPACT_ATOMS: atom_id res chain seq x y z
N MET A 1 -37.90 -16.05 -29.25
CA MET A 1 -36.68 -16.63 -28.64
C MET A 1 -35.90 -15.50 -28.03
N ASP A 2 -36.14 -15.29 -26.74
CA ASP A 2 -35.54 -14.28 -25.87
C ASP A 2 -34.04 -14.46 -25.77
N LYS A 3 -33.27 -13.40 -26.05
CA LYS A 3 -31.89 -13.29 -25.56
C LYS A 3 -31.92 -12.44 -24.30
N LYS A 4 -31.85 -13.12 -23.17
CA LYS A 4 -31.68 -12.58 -21.81
C LYS A 4 -30.66 -11.45 -21.81
N SER A 5 -31.13 -10.24 -21.49
CA SER A 5 -30.29 -9.18 -20.94
C SER A 5 -29.58 -9.75 -19.71
N GLY A 6 -28.25 -9.78 -19.74
CA GLY A 6 -27.45 -10.24 -18.60
C GLY A 6 -27.82 -9.43 -17.37
N SER A 7 -28.27 -10.13 -16.32
CA SER A 7 -28.59 -9.57 -15.02
C SER A 7 -27.33 -9.00 -14.38
N ILE A 8 -27.07 -7.71 -14.62
CA ILE A 8 -26.14 -6.94 -13.80
C ILE A 8 -26.96 -6.55 -12.58
N HIS A 9 -26.76 -7.25 -11.47
CA HIS A 9 -27.40 -6.88 -10.20
C HIS A 9 -26.85 -5.52 -9.76
N GLU A 10 -27.70 -4.70 -9.16
CA GLU A 10 -27.34 -3.35 -8.66
C GLU A 10 -26.19 -3.38 -7.63
N THR A 11 -25.86 -4.55 -7.08
CA THR A 11 -24.74 -4.80 -6.17
C THR A 11 -23.44 -5.22 -6.86
N GLN A 12 -23.44 -5.37 -8.18
CA GLN A 12 -22.25 -5.69 -8.94
C GLN A 12 -21.40 -4.41 -9.04
N ALA A 13 -20.46 -4.26 -8.11
CA ALA A 13 -19.43 -3.23 -8.19
C ALA A 13 -18.71 -3.36 -9.54
N SER A 14 -19.02 -2.45 -10.46
CA SER A 14 -18.20 -2.19 -11.63
C SER A 14 -16.79 -1.97 -11.09
N LYS A 15 -15.85 -2.85 -11.44
CA LYS A 15 -14.43 -2.60 -11.25
C LYS A 15 -14.07 -1.47 -12.22
N THR A 16 -14.47 -0.27 -11.86
CA THR A 16 -14.07 0.96 -12.51
C THR A 16 -12.59 1.08 -12.26
N ASP A 17 -11.84 1.04 -13.36
CA ASP A 17 -10.41 1.23 -13.44
C ASP A 17 -9.93 2.24 -12.38
N THR A 18 -9.14 1.76 -11.42
CA THR A 18 -8.42 2.59 -10.46
C THR A 18 -7.23 3.22 -11.19
N GLY A 19 -7.55 4.03 -12.18
CA GLY A 19 -6.63 4.83 -12.95
C GLY A 19 -6.07 5.96 -12.09
N ARG A 20 -4.85 5.74 -11.61
CA ARG A 20 -3.79 6.76 -11.62
C ARG A 20 -3.95 8.01 -10.73
N ASN A 21 -4.83 8.04 -9.73
CA ASN A 21 -4.75 9.03 -8.64
C ASN A 21 -5.39 8.44 -7.38
N GLY A 22 -4.77 8.66 -6.21
CA GLY A 22 -5.23 8.18 -4.90
C GLY A 22 -6.63 8.66 -4.56
N SER A 23 -7.62 7.92 -5.04
CA SER A 23 -9.04 8.23 -5.02
C SER A 23 -9.59 8.01 -3.62
N PHE A 24 -9.41 9.03 -2.79
CA PHE A 24 -10.25 9.29 -1.64
C PHE A 24 -11.65 9.61 -2.15
N ASP A 25 -12.62 8.74 -1.85
CA ASP A 25 -14.03 9.04 -2.05
C ASP A 25 -14.53 9.70 -0.76
N PRO A 26 -14.88 11.00 -0.79
CA PRO A 26 -15.32 11.73 0.40
C PRO A 26 -16.57 11.12 1.05
N LEU A 27 -17.34 10.31 0.32
CA LEU A 27 -18.49 9.59 0.86
C LEU A 27 -18.09 8.51 1.88
N PHE A 28 -16.85 8.00 1.80
CA PHE A 28 -16.35 6.92 2.63
C PHE A 28 -15.22 7.36 3.58
N GLU A 29 -14.99 8.66 3.75
CA GLU A 29 -13.94 9.19 4.63
C GLU A 29 -14.08 8.66 6.06
N ASP A 30 -15.30 8.73 6.62
CA ASP A 30 -15.57 8.27 7.98
C ASP A 30 -15.35 6.77 8.14
N ALA A 31 -15.75 5.98 7.14
CA ALA A 31 -15.53 4.52 7.13
C ALA A 31 -14.04 4.19 7.02
N GLN A 32 -13.31 4.81 6.09
CA GLN A 32 -11.87 4.60 5.90
C GLN A 32 -11.04 5.04 7.11
N ARG A 33 -11.49 6.07 7.84
CA ARG A 33 -10.86 6.53 9.08
C ARG A 33 -11.00 5.50 10.21
N ILE A 34 -12.13 4.79 10.29
CA ILE A 34 -12.35 3.75 11.30
C ILE A 34 -11.58 2.48 10.95
N GLU A 35 -11.58 2.10 9.67
CA GLU A 35 -10.94 0.87 9.19
C GLU A 35 -9.42 0.99 9.02
N GLY A 36 -8.89 2.22 9.10
CA GLY A 36 -7.49 2.49 8.81
C GLY A 36 -7.14 2.32 7.32
N GLY A 37 -8.14 2.23 6.45
CA GLY A 37 -8.03 2.02 5.01
C GLY A 37 -7.79 3.29 4.18
N GLY A 38 -7.41 4.39 4.84
CA GLY A 38 -7.03 5.62 4.14
C GLY A 38 -5.78 5.43 3.26
N PRO A 39 -5.50 6.37 2.33
CA PRO A 39 -4.35 6.26 1.46
C PRO A 39 -3.06 6.13 2.29
N PRO A 40 -2.10 5.27 1.86
CA PRO A 40 -0.82 5.13 2.55
C PRO A 40 -0.15 6.49 2.72
N GLN A 41 0.00 6.93 3.96
CA GLN A 41 0.68 8.18 4.28
C GLN A 41 2.19 7.99 4.13
N LYS A 42 2.86 8.98 3.56
CA LYS A 42 4.32 8.96 3.50
C LYS A 42 4.88 8.99 4.91
N VAL A 43 5.69 8.00 5.26
CA VAL A 43 6.36 7.94 6.56
C VAL A 43 7.51 8.95 6.56
N ILE A 44 7.41 9.93 7.46
CA ILE A 44 8.45 10.94 7.66
C ILE A 44 9.40 10.46 8.76
N TRP A 45 10.55 9.92 8.37
CA TRP A 45 11.49 9.26 9.31
C TRP A 45 11.96 10.12 10.48
N HIS A 46 12.07 11.43 10.29
CA HIS A 46 12.55 12.35 11.32
C HIS A 46 11.49 12.73 12.37
N THR A 47 10.21 12.44 12.12
CA THR A 47 9.12 12.67 13.08
C THR A 47 8.82 11.45 13.94
N LEU A 48 9.39 10.28 13.59
CA LEU A 48 9.19 9.05 14.34
C LEU A 48 9.82 9.13 15.75
N PRO A 49 9.18 8.51 16.78
CA PRO A 49 9.77 8.35 18.10
C PRO A 49 11.15 7.67 18.04
N LYS A 50 12.05 8.07 18.96
CA LYS A 50 13.46 7.62 18.95
C LYS A 50 13.60 6.09 18.88
N GLY A 51 12.79 5.33 19.63
CA GLY A 51 12.85 3.87 19.65
C GLY A 51 12.53 3.23 18.29
N ILE A 52 11.43 3.63 17.66
CA ILE A 52 11.02 3.12 16.34
C ILE A 52 12.05 3.48 15.27
N ARG A 53 12.61 4.68 15.36
CA ARG A 53 13.64 5.15 14.43
C ARG A 53 14.91 4.29 14.48
N VAL A 54 15.37 3.92 15.69
CA VAL A 54 16.54 3.06 15.87
C VAL A 54 16.31 1.68 15.27
N ILE A 55 15.14 1.07 15.53
CA ILE A 55 14.77 -0.23 14.96
C ILE A 55 14.75 -0.17 13.43
N GLY A 56 14.15 0.89 12.86
CA GLY A 56 14.10 1.09 11.42
C GLY A 56 15.48 1.19 10.79
N TYR A 57 16.40 1.96 11.39
CA TYR A 57 17.77 2.06 10.89
C TYR A 57 18.57 0.77 11.06
N PHE A 58 18.38 0.05 12.16
CA PHE A 58 19.02 -1.25 12.37
C PHE A 58 18.62 -2.26 11.28
N PHE A 59 17.33 -2.36 10.99
CA PHE A 59 16.83 -3.23 9.93
C PHE A 59 17.35 -2.82 8.56
N ALA A 60 17.30 -1.52 8.24
CA ALA A 60 17.83 -0.99 6.98
C ALA A 60 19.33 -1.31 6.81
N ALA A 61 20.12 -1.20 7.89
CA ALA A 61 21.54 -1.53 7.86
C ALA A 61 21.79 -3.02 7.57
N ILE A 62 20.99 -3.93 8.15
CA ILE A 62 21.08 -5.37 7.87
C ILE A 62 20.77 -5.66 6.40
N VAL A 63 19.70 -5.08 5.86
CA VAL A 63 19.33 -5.27 4.45
C VAL A 63 20.46 -4.81 3.53
N VAL A 64 21.03 -3.63 3.78
CA VAL A 64 22.18 -3.12 3.03
C VAL A 64 23.38 -4.07 3.14
N ALA A 65 23.69 -4.56 4.34
CA ALA A 65 24.77 -5.52 4.54
C ALA A 65 24.55 -6.83 3.77
N MET A 66 23.32 -7.36 3.75
CA MET A 66 22.97 -8.55 2.97
C MET A 66 23.15 -8.34 1.48
N VAL A 67 22.74 -7.17 0.96
CA VAL A 67 22.93 -6.83 -0.46
C VAL A 67 24.42 -6.75 -0.78
N VAL A 68 25.22 -6.06 0.04
CA VAL A 68 26.68 -5.98 -0.14
C VAL A 68 27.31 -7.38 -0.11
N PHE A 69 26.90 -8.22 0.84
CA PHE A 69 27.38 -9.60 0.95
C PHE A 69 27.04 -10.42 -0.29
N ALA A 70 25.79 -10.41 -0.74
CA ALA A 70 25.34 -11.14 -1.93
C ALA A 70 26.07 -10.69 -3.20
N LEU A 71 26.32 -9.38 -3.33
CA LEU A 71 27.11 -8.85 -4.44
C LEU A 71 28.57 -9.30 -4.32
N SER A 72 29.16 -9.27 -3.12
CA SER A 72 30.55 -9.69 -2.91
C SER A 72 30.79 -11.17 -3.25
N THR A 73 29.82 -12.05 -2.95
CA THR A 73 29.89 -13.47 -3.30
C THR A 73 29.74 -13.75 -4.80
N ASN A 74 29.25 -12.80 -5.59
CA ASN A 74 29.11 -12.95 -7.05
C ASN A 74 30.44 -12.70 -7.78
N PHE A 75 31.32 -11.88 -7.18
CA PHE A 75 32.64 -11.57 -7.75
C PHE A 75 33.72 -12.62 -7.44
N PHE A 76 33.44 -13.59 -6.57
CA PHE A 76 34.35 -14.67 -6.19
C PHE A 76 33.89 -16.00 -6.78
#